data_AF-A0A7U9P723-F1
#
_entry.id   AF-A0A7U9P723-F1
#
_cell.length_a   1.000
_cell.length_b   1.000
_cell.length_c   1.000
_cell.angle_alpha   90.00
_cell.angle_beta   90.00
_cell.angle_gamma   90.00
#
_symmetry.space_group_name_H-M   'P 1'
#
loop_
_entity.id
_entity.type
_entity.pdbx_description
1 polymer ?
#
loop_
_entity_poly.entity_id
_entity_poly.type
_entity_poly.pdbx_seq_one_letter_code
_entity_poly.pdbx_strand_id
1 'polypeptide(L)'
;MYENVINASYDPIFIADKRGYGIKMNEAYTRVTGITEDQLIGRHLKDVVKDGIISESVSLKVLQEKRRVTIIQHVNGKDLLVTGNPIFDENGDVSYVVTNLRDISALKHLEQELMKTKALADRYLQQIKVYQHREDTIRHEGVIANSPNMLRVIHLAQKIAPFNSTVLLLGESGVGKEVIANLIQKWSPRSDKPFIKVNCAAIPKELIESELFGYEKGAFTGADSRGRPGLFEQAHTGTIFLDEIGEMPLSLQGKLLRVLQEFEVTRIGGRRTIKIDVRVISATNQDLESLVKQGKFREDLYYRLNIIPIHIPPLRERQEDIPLLAHYFLERVNQKYRLHKQFTDDALLAMKSYAWPGNVREMQNLIERLVITTETDHITALHLPFSHSTSLEMKQASKTLKDMVRNLERELILKAISEYKTTRKAAQVLGISQSALVKKMQRLGI
;
A
#
# COMPACT_ATOMS: atom_id res chain seq x y z
N MET A 1 -62.55 18.83 -38.68
CA MET A 1 -61.82 19.75 -37.77
C MET A 1 -61.00 19.00 -36.73
N TYR A 2 -61.59 18.11 -35.91
CA TYR A 2 -60.88 17.34 -34.88
C TYR A 2 -59.81 16.37 -35.40
N GLU A 3 -59.98 15.80 -36.61
CA GLU A 3 -58.96 14.93 -37.20
C GLU A 3 -57.65 15.66 -37.51
N ASN A 4 -57.74 16.87 -38.06
CA ASN A 4 -56.58 17.70 -38.34
C ASN A 4 -55.84 18.10 -37.06
N VAL A 5 -56.55 18.22 -35.93
CA VAL A 5 -55.95 18.54 -34.62
C VAL A 5 -55.14 17.35 -34.08
N ILE A 6 -55.67 16.13 -34.18
CA ILE A 6 -54.99 14.90 -33.73
C ILE A 6 -53.74 14.61 -34.59
N ASN A 7 -53.83 14.82 -35.91
CA ASN A 7 -52.70 14.63 -36.83
C ASN A 7 -51.66 15.75 -36.75
N ALA A 8 -52.05 16.98 -36.39
CA ALA A 8 -51.10 18.06 -36.15
C ALA A 8 -50.28 17.87 -34.85
N SER A 9 -50.69 16.96 -33.96
CA SER A 9 -49.93 16.64 -32.75
C SER A 9 -48.62 15.94 -33.10
N TYR A 10 -47.51 16.50 -32.62
CA TYR A 10 -46.21 15.85 -32.72
C TYR A 10 -46.12 14.60 -31.82
N ASP A 11 -46.90 14.58 -30.74
CA ASP A 11 -46.97 13.46 -29.83
C ASP A 11 -47.77 12.31 -30.47
N PRO A 12 -47.25 11.07 -30.41
CA PRO A 12 -47.98 9.85 -30.76
C PRO A 12 -49.28 9.71 -29.99
N ILE A 13 -50.39 9.53 -30.70
CA ILE A 13 -51.72 9.36 -30.11
C ILE A 13 -52.38 8.11 -30.68
N PHE A 14 -52.96 7.28 -29.81
CA PHE A 14 -53.80 6.14 -30.15
C PHE A 14 -55.07 6.16 -29.31
N ILE A 15 -56.21 5.80 -29.91
CA ILE A 15 -57.51 5.81 -29.27
C ILE A 15 -58.16 4.43 -29.39
N ALA A 16 -58.66 3.92 -28.27
CA ALA A 16 -59.45 2.69 -28.21
C ALA A 16 -60.88 2.98 -27.72
N ASP A 17 -61.85 2.19 -28.18
CA ASP A 17 -63.24 2.24 -27.71
C ASP A 17 -63.44 1.53 -26.36
N LYS A 18 -64.62 1.72 -25.76
CA LYS A 18 -65.04 1.06 -24.51
C LYS A 18 -64.99 -0.48 -24.54
N ARG A 19 -64.96 -1.10 -25.72
CA ARG A 19 -64.88 -2.56 -25.90
C ARG A 19 -63.45 -3.04 -26.12
N GLY A 20 -62.46 -2.14 -26.17
CA GLY A 20 -61.05 -2.48 -26.38
C GLY A 20 -60.66 -2.63 -27.84
N TYR A 21 -61.41 -2.06 -28.79
CA TYR A 21 -61.04 -2.00 -30.21
C TYR A 21 -60.30 -0.71 -30.53
N GLY A 22 -59.22 -0.80 -31.30
CA GLY A 22 -58.54 0.38 -31.84
C GLY A 22 -59.45 1.11 -32.82
N ILE A 23 -59.61 2.41 -32.65
CA ILE A 23 -60.50 3.23 -33.48
C ILE A 23 -59.75 4.35 -34.19
N LYS A 24 -58.65 4.84 -33.62
CA LYS A 24 -57.84 5.87 -34.29
C LYS A 24 -56.39 5.88 -33.84
N MET A 25 -55.50 6.29 -34.73
CA MET A 25 -54.14 6.72 -34.41
C MET A 25 -53.75 7.92 -35.27
N ASN A 26 -52.66 8.60 -34.90
CA ASN A 26 -52.08 9.66 -35.72
C ASN A 26 -50.76 9.21 -36.38
N GLU A 27 -50.29 9.97 -37.36
CA GLU A 27 -49.03 9.67 -38.08
C GLU A 27 -47.82 9.61 -37.14
N ALA A 28 -47.83 10.38 -36.05
CA ALA A 28 -46.77 10.35 -35.05
C ALA A 28 -46.65 8.97 -34.37
N TYR A 29 -47.77 8.25 -34.17
CA TYR A 29 -47.75 6.90 -33.62
C TYR A 29 -47.00 5.93 -34.53
N THR A 30 -47.32 5.94 -35.84
CA THR A 30 -46.63 5.12 -36.83
C THR A 30 -45.14 5.50 -36.91
N ARG A 31 -44.81 6.80 -36.90
CA ARG A 31 -43.41 7.27 -36.93
C ARG A 31 -42.57 6.76 -35.77
N VAL A 32 -43.12 6.73 -34.55
CA VAL A 32 -42.36 6.34 -33.34
C VAL A 32 -42.29 4.82 -33.18
N THR A 33 -43.40 4.13 -33.43
CA THR A 33 -43.55 2.68 -33.17
C THR A 33 -43.24 1.80 -34.39
N GLY A 34 -43.40 2.33 -35.61
CA GLY A 34 -43.39 1.57 -36.85
C GLY A 34 -44.67 0.77 -37.11
N ILE A 35 -45.67 0.84 -36.24
CA ILE A 35 -46.94 0.12 -36.38
C ILE A 35 -47.89 0.91 -37.29
N THR A 36 -48.48 0.24 -38.27
CA THR A 36 -49.39 0.83 -39.26
C THR A 36 -50.86 0.72 -38.84
N GLU A 37 -51.74 1.51 -39.46
CA GLU A 37 -53.17 1.56 -39.07
C GLU A 37 -53.89 0.22 -39.23
N ASP A 38 -53.59 -0.53 -40.29
CA ASP A 38 -54.16 -1.86 -40.56
C ASP A 38 -53.85 -2.89 -39.46
N GLN A 39 -52.78 -2.66 -38.69
CA GLN A 39 -52.37 -3.53 -37.60
C GLN A 39 -53.12 -3.27 -36.29
N LEU A 40 -53.77 -2.11 -36.13
CA LEU A 40 -54.40 -1.69 -34.86
C LEU A 40 -55.87 -1.28 -34.99
N ILE A 41 -56.25 -0.60 -36.08
CA ILE A 41 -57.59 -0.05 -36.25
C ILE A 41 -58.57 -1.17 -36.62
N GLY A 42 -59.72 -1.22 -35.94
CA GLY A 42 -60.72 -2.27 -36.08
C GLY A 42 -60.36 -3.59 -35.40
N ARG A 43 -59.16 -3.71 -34.81
CA ARG A 43 -58.70 -4.91 -34.10
C ARG A 43 -58.90 -4.78 -32.59
N HIS A 44 -59.21 -5.90 -31.95
CA HIS A 44 -59.30 -5.95 -30.50
C HIS A 44 -57.90 -6.03 -29.88
N LEU A 45 -57.63 -5.19 -28.88
CA LEU A 45 -56.29 -5.01 -28.33
C LEU A 45 -55.70 -6.25 -27.65
N LYS A 46 -56.53 -7.20 -27.19
CA LYS A 46 -56.03 -8.50 -26.69
C LYS A 46 -55.36 -9.32 -27.80
N ASP A 47 -55.88 -9.26 -29.02
CA ASP A 47 -55.32 -9.99 -30.16
C ASP A 47 -54.02 -9.34 -30.63
N VAL A 48 -53.97 -8.00 -30.60
CA VAL A 48 -52.74 -7.24 -30.91
C VAL A 48 -51.59 -7.59 -29.96
N VAL A 49 -51.88 -7.75 -28.65
CA VAL A 49 -50.87 -8.21 -27.68
C VAL A 49 -50.48 -9.66 -27.95
N LYS A 50 -51.45 -10.53 -28.25
CA LYS A 50 -51.21 -11.96 -28.53
C LYS A 50 -50.34 -12.17 -29.77
N ASP A 51 -50.51 -11.35 -30.80
CA ASP A 51 -49.72 -11.37 -32.03
C ASP A 51 -48.31 -10.78 -31.86
N GLY A 52 -47.99 -10.25 -30.66
CA GLY A 52 -46.68 -9.70 -30.35
C GLY A 52 -46.38 -8.35 -31.01
N ILE A 53 -47.38 -7.70 -31.61
CA ILE A 53 -47.24 -6.34 -32.18
C ILE A 53 -46.87 -5.35 -31.07
N ILE A 54 -47.44 -5.56 -29.89
CA ILE A 54 -47.11 -4.83 -28.67
C ILE A 54 -46.94 -5.80 -27.50
N SER A 55 -46.04 -5.49 -26.57
CA SER A 55 -45.84 -6.35 -25.39
C SER A 55 -47.01 -6.34 -24.41
N GLU A 56 -47.73 -5.23 -24.31
CA GLU A 56 -48.86 -5.04 -23.40
C GLU A 56 -49.73 -3.86 -23.87
N SER A 57 -51.02 -3.86 -23.54
CA SER A 57 -51.94 -2.77 -23.86
C SER A 57 -52.29 -1.93 -22.62
N VAL A 58 -51.86 -0.66 -22.62
CA VAL A 58 -52.27 0.29 -21.57
C VAL A 58 -53.78 0.56 -21.62
N SER A 59 -54.39 0.54 -22.81
CA SER A 59 -55.80 0.89 -22.95
C SER A 59 -56.71 -0.15 -22.31
N LEU A 60 -56.36 -1.45 -22.39
CA LEU A 60 -57.08 -2.50 -21.67
C LEU A 60 -56.96 -2.34 -20.15
N LYS A 61 -55.79 -1.96 -19.64
CA LYS A 61 -55.60 -1.66 -18.21
C LYS A 61 -56.44 -0.48 -17.75
N VAL A 62 -56.49 0.59 -18.54
CA VAL A 62 -57.33 1.75 -18.25
C VAL A 62 -58.82 1.38 -18.23
N LEU A 63 -59.29 0.56 -19.19
CA LEU A 63 -60.67 0.08 -19.21
C LEU A 63 -61.01 -0.75 -17.96
N GLN A 64 -60.07 -1.58 -17.49
CA GLN A 64 -60.24 -2.39 -16.30
C GLN A 64 -60.20 -1.57 -15.00
N GLU A 65 -59.24 -0.66 -14.88
CA GLU A 65 -58.99 0.10 -13.65
C GLU A 65 -59.79 1.41 -13.56
N LYS A 66 -60.43 1.83 -14.67
CA LYS A 66 -61.18 3.09 -14.82
C LYS A 66 -60.41 4.33 -14.34
N ARG A 67 -59.08 4.35 -14.51
CA ARG A 67 -58.19 5.47 -14.13
C ARG A 67 -57.04 5.61 -15.12
N ARG A 68 -56.30 6.71 -15.02
CA ARG A 68 -55.05 6.90 -15.77
C ARG A 68 -54.03 5.83 -15.39
N VAL A 69 -53.45 5.15 -16.38
CA VAL A 69 -52.41 4.13 -16.20
C VAL A 69 -51.22 4.47 -17.09
N THR A 70 -50.01 4.27 -16.56
CA THR A 70 -48.75 4.40 -17.30
C THR A 70 -47.98 3.09 -17.21
N ILE A 71 -47.51 2.58 -18.34
CA ILE A 71 -46.69 1.36 -18.43
C ILE A 71 -45.47 1.58 -19.31
N ILE A 72 -44.49 0.69 -19.21
CA ILE A 72 -43.43 0.55 -20.22
C ILE A 72 -43.86 -0.54 -21.18
N GLN A 73 -43.92 -0.22 -22.46
CA GLN A 73 -44.32 -1.11 -23.54
C GLN A 73 -43.14 -1.31 -24.48
N HIS A 74 -42.86 -2.57 -24.82
CA HIS A 74 -41.80 -2.94 -25.75
C HIS A 74 -42.39 -3.12 -27.14
N VAL A 75 -41.87 -2.37 -28.12
CA VAL A 75 -42.32 -2.40 -29.52
C VAL A 75 -41.10 -2.27 -30.43
N ASN A 76 -40.90 -3.21 -31.36
CA ASN A 76 -39.83 -3.16 -32.36
C ASN A 76 -38.44 -2.81 -31.80
N GLY A 77 -38.10 -3.39 -30.63
CA GLY A 77 -36.80 -3.16 -29.97
C GLY A 77 -36.67 -1.83 -29.22
N LYS A 78 -37.75 -1.04 -29.11
CA LYS A 78 -37.82 0.21 -28.35
C LYS A 78 -38.61 0.04 -27.06
N ASP A 79 -38.20 0.80 -26.04
CA ASP A 79 -38.90 0.92 -24.77
C ASP A 79 -39.70 2.21 -24.77
N LEU A 80 -41.02 2.08 -24.74
CA LEU A 80 -41.95 3.20 -24.82
C LEU A 80 -42.64 3.38 -23.47
N LEU A 81 -42.58 4.58 -22.91
CA LEU A 81 -43.41 4.96 -21.76
C LEU A 81 -44.78 5.39 -22.29
N VAL A 82 -45.79 4.56 -22.04
CA VAL A 82 -47.12 4.70 -22.62
C VAL A 82 -48.12 5.04 -21.53
N THR A 83 -48.86 6.15 -21.69
CA THR A 83 -49.89 6.58 -20.74
C THR A 83 -51.26 6.59 -21.40
N GLY A 84 -52.19 5.83 -20.84
CA GLY A 84 -53.60 5.84 -21.21
C GLY A 84 -54.42 6.71 -20.26
N ASN A 85 -55.31 7.52 -20.82
CA ASN A 85 -56.22 8.39 -20.09
C ASN A 85 -57.67 8.04 -20.49
N PRO A 86 -58.54 7.69 -19.52
CA PRO A 86 -59.94 7.40 -19.81
C PRO A 86 -60.72 8.69 -20.12
N ILE A 87 -61.64 8.59 -21.07
CA ILE A 87 -62.69 9.57 -21.34
C ILE A 87 -64.00 8.94 -20.89
N PHE A 88 -64.70 9.59 -19.96
CA PHE A 88 -65.95 9.09 -19.39
C PHE A 88 -67.16 9.60 -20.17
N ASP A 89 -68.23 8.81 -20.20
CA ASP A 89 -69.56 9.24 -20.63
C ASP A 89 -70.36 9.88 -19.47
N GLU A 90 -71.59 10.32 -19.76
CA GLU A 90 -72.49 10.94 -18.79
C GLU A 90 -72.90 10.01 -17.64
N ASN A 91 -72.76 8.68 -17.81
CA ASN A 91 -73.05 7.68 -16.79
C ASN A 91 -71.83 7.34 -15.92
N GLY A 92 -70.68 7.94 -16.18
CA GLY A 92 -69.43 7.68 -15.45
C GLY A 92 -68.69 6.43 -15.92
N ASP A 93 -69.07 5.84 -17.07
CA ASP A 93 -68.36 4.72 -17.68
C ASP A 93 -67.34 5.19 -18.71
N VAL A 94 -66.27 4.42 -18.91
CA VAL A 94 -65.22 4.78 -19.88
C VAL A 94 -65.76 4.58 -21.30
N SER A 95 -65.90 5.68 -22.05
CA SER A 95 -66.34 5.69 -23.45
C SER A 95 -65.17 5.45 -24.40
N TYR A 96 -64.02 6.08 -24.11
CA TYR A 96 -62.80 5.96 -24.90
C TYR A 96 -61.55 5.98 -24.03
N VAL A 97 -60.44 5.46 -24.54
CA VAL A 97 -59.12 5.63 -23.92
C VAL A 97 -58.18 6.29 -24.91
N VAL A 98 -57.64 7.45 -24.53
CA VAL A 98 -56.61 8.16 -25.29
C VAL A 98 -55.24 7.83 -24.73
N THR A 99 -54.40 7.31 -25.59
CA THR A 99 -53.06 6.83 -25.27
C THR A 99 -52.03 7.73 -25.93
N ASN A 100 -51.03 8.15 -25.16
CA ASN A 100 -49.81 8.76 -25.69
C ASN A 100 -48.59 7.94 -25.31
N LEU A 101 -47.50 8.08 -26.07
CA LEU A 101 -46.26 7.36 -25.81
C LEU A 101 -45.02 8.23 -26.00
N ARG A 102 -43.97 7.92 -25.23
CA ARG A 102 -42.65 8.55 -25.31
C ARG A 102 -41.56 7.48 -25.41
N ASP A 103 -40.64 7.64 -26.34
CA ASP A 103 -39.48 6.77 -26.45
C ASP A 103 -38.48 7.07 -25.32
N ILE A 104 -38.24 6.09 -24.47
CA ILE A 104 -37.30 6.18 -23.34
C ILE A 104 -36.09 5.27 -23.51
N SER A 105 -35.90 4.68 -24.70
CA SER A 105 -34.85 3.71 -24.98
C SER A 105 -33.46 4.28 -24.68
N ALA A 106 -33.18 5.49 -25.18
CA ALA A 106 -31.90 6.18 -24.95
C ALA A 106 -31.70 6.52 -23.46
N LEU A 107 -32.76 6.91 -22.76
CA LEU A 107 -32.70 7.26 -21.34
C LEU A 107 -32.37 6.04 -20.48
N LYS A 108 -33.00 4.88 -20.77
CA LYS A 108 -32.75 3.62 -20.07
C LYS A 108 -31.34 3.08 -20.37
N HIS A 109 -30.88 3.18 -21.61
CA HIS A 109 -29.51 2.80 -21.97
C HIS A 109 -28.49 3.65 -21.19
N LEU A 110 -28.69 4.97 -21.14
CA LEU A 110 -27.82 5.88 -20.41
C LEU A 110 -27.80 5.61 -18.91
N GLU A 111 -28.97 5.30 -18.31
CA GLU A 111 -29.06 4.91 -16.90
C GLU A 111 -28.24 3.64 -16.60
N GLN A 112 -28.32 2.64 -17.48
CA GLN A 112 -27.54 1.40 -17.34
C GLN A 112 -26.02 1.64 -17.47
N GLU A 113 -25.59 2.48 -18.41
CA GLU A 113 -24.17 2.87 -18.52
C GLU A 113 -23.70 3.63 -17.28
N LEU A 114 -24.50 4.56 -16.76
CA LEU A 114 -24.19 5.29 -15.54
C LEU A 114 -24.03 4.34 -14.34
N MET A 115 -24.93 3.37 -14.18
CA MET A 115 -24.83 2.37 -13.11
C MET A 115 -23.56 1.53 -13.23
N LYS A 116 -23.21 1.06 -14.44
CA LYS A 116 -21.96 0.32 -14.68
C LYS A 116 -20.73 1.16 -14.33
N THR A 117 -20.73 2.42 -14.73
CA THR A 117 -19.61 3.36 -14.50
C THR A 117 -19.45 3.66 -13.01
N LYS A 118 -20.55 3.90 -12.28
CA LYS A 118 -20.54 4.06 -10.82
C LYS A 118 -20.03 2.82 -10.10
N ALA A 119 -20.51 1.64 -10.45
CA ALA A 119 -20.05 0.39 -9.84
C ALA A 119 -18.55 0.15 -10.06
N LEU A 120 -18.02 0.51 -11.23
CA LEU A 120 -16.60 0.43 -11.51
C LEU A 120 -15.80 1.45 -10.67
N ALA A 121 -16.26 2.70 -10.60
CA ALA A 121 -15.65 3.74 -9.77
C ALA A 121 -15.62 3.35 -8.28
N ASP A 122 -16.72 2.79 -7.76
CA ASP A 122 -16.80 2.33 -6.37
C ASP A 122 -15.81 1.20 -6.09
N ARG A 123 -15.62 0.25 -7.02
CA ARG A 123 -14.58 -0.79 -6.87
C ARG A 123 -13.19 -0.19 -6.84
N TYR A 124 -12.87 0.77 -7.71
CA TYR A 124 -11.57 1.44 -7.70
C TYR A 124 -11.36 2.22 -6.40
N LEU A 125 -12.36 2.95 -5.92
CA LEU A 125 -12.30 3.67 -4.64
C LEU A 125 -12.12 2.72 -3.46
N GLN A 126 -12.76 1.54 -3.47
CA GLN A 126 -12.52 0.51 -2.46
C GLN A 126 -11.10 -0.03 -2.50
N GLN A 127 -10.55 -0.29 -3.68
CA GLN A 127 -9.15 -0.70 -3.82
C GLN A 127 -8.20 0.37 -3.26
N ILE A 128 -8.38 1.64 -3.64
CA ILE A 128 -7.57 2.76 -3.15
C ILE A 128 -7.66 2.89 -1.62
N LYS A 129 -8.87 2.80 -1.04
CA LYS A 129 -9.06 2.84 0.42
C LYS A 129 -8.36 1.70 1.15
N VAL A 130 -8.31 0.49 0.57
CA VAL A 130 -7.57 -0.64 1.14
C VAL A 130 -6.06 -0.38 1.14
N TYR A 131 -5.51 0.30 0.13
CA TYR A 131 -4.10 0.70 0.09
C TYR A 131 -3.80 1.84 1.08
N GLN A 132 -4.65 2.87 1.15
CA GLN A 132 -4.47 4.01 2.06
C GLN A 132 -4.64 3.64 3.54
N HIS A 133 -5.64 2.80 3.89
CA HIS A 133 -5.78 2.32 5.26
C HIS A 133 -4.64 1.41 5.69
N ARG A 134 -3.98 0.70 4.77
CA ARG A 134 -2.75 -0.04 5.08
C ARG A 134 -1.58 0.90 5.41
N GLU A 135 -1.45 2.04 4.73
CA GLU A 135 -0.40 3.02 5.01
C GLU A 135 -0.62 3.80 6.32
N ASP A 136 -1.85 4.18 6.64
CA ASP A 136 -2.15 4.95 7.85
C ASP A 136 -2.10 4.10 9.13
N THR A 137 -2.54 2.84 9.08
CA THR A 137 -2.51 1.95 10.26
C THR A 137 -1.07 1.59 10.65
N ILE A 138 -0.16 1.44 9.68
CA ILE A 138 1.26 1.12 9.94
C ILE A 138 1.98 2.32 10.60
N ARG A 139 1.69 3.55 10.15
CA ARG A 139 2.27 4.79 10.73
C ARG A 139 1.83 5.05 12.17
N HIS A 140 0.58 4.74 12.52
CA HIS A 140 0.04 4.96 13.87
C HIS A 140 0.60 3.99 14.93
N GLU A 141 1.30 2.93 14.51
CA GLU A 141 1.85 1.92 15.42
C GLU A 141 3.37 1.99 15.57
N GLY A 142 3.99 3.08 15.10
CA GLY A 142 5.42 3.36 15.30
C GLY A 142 6.35 2.73 14.28
N VAL A 143 5.82 2.23 13.15
CA VAL A 143 6.62 1.71 12.03
C VAL A 143 6.43 2.58 10.79
N ILE A 144 7.56 2.97 10.21
CA ILE A 144 7.57 3.81 9.01
C ILE A 144 8.10 2.95 7.87
N ALA A 145 7.19 2.62 6.95
CA ALA A 145 7.50 1.82 5.79
C ALA A 145 6.56 2.19 4.64
N ASN A 146 7.14 2.25 3.45
CA ASN A 146 6.49 2.48 2.17
C ASN A 146 7.09 1.55 1.09
N SER A 147 8.34 1.11 1.27
CA SER A 147 9.00 0.17 0.38
C SER A 147 8.25 -1.16 0.34
N PRO A 148 7.98 -1.73 -0.85
CA PRO A 148 7.34 -3.03 -0.99
C PRO A 148 8.04 -4.15 -0.21
N ASN A 149 9.37 -4.09 -0.12
CA ASN A 149 10.18 -5.07 0.60
C ASN A 149 9.87 -5.05 2.10
N MET A 150 9.78 -3.86 2.70
CA MET A 150 9.49 -3.69 4.12
C MET A 150 8.00 -3.96 4.43
N LEU A 151 7.09 -3.58 3.52
CA LEU A 151 5.66 -3.91 3.66
C LEU A 151 5.41 -5.43 3.67
N ARG A 152 6.15 -6.21 2.87
CA ARG A 152 6.08 -7.69 2.94
C ARG A 152 6.50 -8.24 4.30
N VAL A 153 7.54 -7.68 4.91
CA VAL A 153 8.00 -8.04 6.26
C VAL A 153 6.90 -7.75 7.29
N ILE A 154 6.29 -6.56 7.22
CA ILE A 154 5.21 -6.15 8.12
C ILE A 154 3.99 -7.06 7.98
N HIS A 155 3.57 -7.36 6.74
CA HIS A 155 2.45 -8.27 6.50
C HIS A 155 2.73 -9.68 7.02
N LEU A 156 3.96 -10.18 6.86
CA LEU A 156 4.35 -11.48 7.42
C LEU A 156 4.28 -11.44 8.95
N ALA A 157 4.85 -10.42 9.58
CA ALA A 157 4.79 -10.21 11.03
C ALA A 157 3.34 -10.19 11.54
N GLN A 158 2.44 -9.49 10.86
CA GLN A 158 1.01 -9.45 11.18
C GLN A 158 0.35 -10.82 11.06
N LYS A 159 0.63 -11.55 9.99
CA LYS A 159 0.08 -12.90 9.77
C LYS A 159 0.51 -13.89 10.85
N ILE A 160 1.74 -13.78 11.34
CA ILE A 160 2.30 -14.75 12.31
C ILE A 160 2.04 -14.35 13.77
N ALA A 161 1.70 -13.10 14.05
CA ALA A 161 1.50 -12.60 15.40
C ALA A 161 0.47 -13.41 16.23
N PRO A 162 -0.65 -13.89 15.66
CA PRO A 162 -1.62 -14.73 16.37
C PRO A 162 -1.10 -16.08 16.88
N PHE A 163 0.01 -16.59 16.33
CA PHE A 163 0.51 -17.95 16.58
C PHE A 163 1.68 -17.96 17.57
N ASN A 164 1.82 -19.05 18.34
CA ASN A 164 2.90 -19.22 19.34
C ASN A 164 4.22 -19.77 18.76
N SER A 165 4.37 -19.85 17.43
CA SER A 165 5.59 -20.36 16.78
C SER A 165 6.80 -19.48 17.07
N THR A 166 7.98 -20.10 17.15
CA THR A 166 9.27 -19.40 17.24
C THR A 166 9.54 -18.60 15.98
N VAL A 167 9.98 -17.35 16.15
CA VAL A 167 10.28 -16.43 15.05
C VAL A 167 11.76 -16.07 15.09
N LEU A 168 12.43 -16.15 13.94
CA LEU A 168 13.83 -15.74 13.78
C LEU A 168 13.91 -14.51 12.88
N LEU A 169 14.30 -13.37 13.45
CA LEU A 169 14.50 -12.11 12.74
C LEU A 169 15.94 -12.00 12.24
N LEU A 170 16.11 -11.99 10.93
CA LEU A 170 17.40 -11.92 10.26
C LEU A 170 17.59 -10.55 9.64
N GLY A 171 18.79 -10.00 9.76
CA GLY A 171 19.13 -8.75 9.10
C GLY A 171 20.28 -8.03 9.78
N GLU A 172 20.87 -7.08 9.07
CA GLU A 172 22.02 -6.31 9.53
C GLU A 172 21.78 -5.57 10.85
N SER A 173 22.85 -5.07 11.46
CA SER A 173 22.72 -4.21 12.62
C SER A 173 21.99 -2.91 12.25
N GLY A 174 21.08 -2.45 13.11
CA GLY A 174 20.37 -1.18 12.91
C GLY A 174 19.21 -1.21 11.89
N VAL A 175 18.79 -2.36 11.36
CA VAL A 175 17.64 -2.44 10.42
C VAL A 175 16.26 -2.29 11.10
N GLY A 176 16.19 -2.39 12.43
CA GLY A 176 14.93 -2.32 13.18
C GLY A 176 14.36 -3.68 13.60
N LYS A 177 15.19 -4.70 13.86
CA LYS A 177 14.75 -6.02 14.33
C LYS A 177 13.87 -5.94 15.59
N GLU A 178 14.27 -5.11 16.56
CA GLU A 178 13.47 -4.89 17.77
C GLU A 178 12.10 -4.27 17.48
N VAL A 179 12.01 -3.35 16.51
CA VAL A 179 10.73 -2.74 16.10
C VAL A 179 9.77 -3.81 15.58
N ILE A 180 10.26 -4.73 14.74
CA ILE A 180 9.46 -5.87 14.26
C ILE A 180 9.08 -6.81 15.40
N ALA A 181 9.97 -7.08 16.34
CA ALA A 181 9.64 -7.89 17.52
C ALA A 181 8.53 -7.25 18.37
N ASN A 182 8.57 -5.92 18.57
CA ASN A 182 7.51 -5.19 19.26
C ASN A 182 6.17 -5.29 18.52
N LEU A 183 6.17 -5.19 17.18
CA LEU A 183 4.94 -5.35 16.39
C LEU A 183 4.34 -6.75 16.53
N ILE A 184 5.17 -7.79 16.42
CA ILE A 184 4.72 -9.19 16.59
C ILE A 184 4.10 -9.38 17.97
N GLN A 185 4.73 -8.85 19.02
CA GLN A 185 4.19 -8.91 20.38
C GLN A 185 2.85 -8.17 20.49
N LYS A 186 2.77 -6.95 19.96
CA LYS A 186 1.59 -6.10 20.03
C LYS A 186 0.38 -6.71 19.32
N TRP A 187 0.58 -7.39 18.19
CA TRP A 187 -0.49 -8.04 17.44
C TRP A 187 -0.77 -9.48 17.88
N SER A 188 -0.07 -9.97 18.90
CA SER A 188 -0.27 -11.31 19.42
C SER A 188 -1.39 -11.37 20.45
N PRO A 189 -1.95 -12.56 20.74
CA PRO A 189 -2.90 -12.75 21.84
C PRO A 189 -2.25 -12.54 23.22
N ARG A 190 -0.92 -12.35 23.27
CA ARG A 190 -0.13 -12.10 24.47
C ARG A 190 0.26 -10.62 24.59
N SER A 191 -0.39 -9.70 23.87
CA SER A 191 -0.06 -8.27 23.86
C SER A 191 0.03 -7.63 25.25
N ASP A 192 -0.82 -8.07 26.16
CA ASP A 192 -0.99 -7.58 27.53
C ASP A 192 -0.19 -8.42 28.56
N LYS A 193 0.60 -9.37 28.07
CA LYS A 193 1.50 -10.22 28.88
C LYS A 193 2.93 -9.68 28.88
N PRO A 194 3.80 -10.15 29.79
CA PRO A 194 5.19 -9.70 29.86
C PRO A 194 5.92 -9.85 28.52
N PHE A 195 6.64 -8.81 28.11
CA PHE A 195 7.54 -8.85 26.97
C PHE A 195 8.97 -8.56 27.42
N ILE A 196 9.73 -9.63 27.64
CA ILE A 196 11.08 -9.55 28.18
C ILE A 196 12.08 -9.48 27.02
N LYS A 197 12.87 -8.40 26.95
CA LYS A 197 13.89 -8.20 25.93
C LYS A 197 15.27 -8.44 26.51
N VAL A 198 16.07 -9.24 25.82
CA VAL A 198 17.41 -9.61 26.26
C VAL A 198 18.36 -9.47 25.07
N ASN A 199 19.45 -8.72 25.25
CA ASN A 199 20.53 -8.68 24.28
C ASN A 199 21.64 -9.62 24.76
N CYS A 200 21.82 -10.74 24.06
CA CYS A 200 22.80 -11.76 24.41
C CYS A 200 24.24 -11.27 24.32
N ALA A 201 24.51 -10.26 23.49
CA ALA A 201 25.84 -9.66 23.34
C ALA A 201 26.16 -8.63 24.45
N ALA A 202 25.16 -8.07 25.12
CA ALA A 202 25.34 -7.04 26.14
C ALA A 202 25.63 -7.60 27.54
N ILE A 203 25.27 -8.86 27.80
CA ILE A 203 25.46 -9.50 29.10
C ILE A 203 26.82 -10.22 29.11
N PRO A 204 27.68 -10.00 30.14
CA PRO A 204 28.92 -10.75 30.29
C PRO A 204 28.71 -12.26 30.22
N LYS A 205 29.64 -12.99 29.60
CA LYS A 205 29.53 -14.44 29.35
C LYS A 205 29.35 -15.24 30.64
N GLU A 206 29.90 -14.73 31.73
CA GLU A 206 29.87 -15.33 33.07
C GLU A 206 28.50 -15.14 33.75
N LEU A 207 27.71 -14.14 33.34
CA LEU A 207 26.44 -13.77 33.96
C LEU A 207 25.21 -14.15 33.12
N ILE A 208 25.36 -14.33 31.81
CA ILE A 208 24.23 -14.61 30.92
C ILE A 208 23.45 -15.87 31.33
N GLU A 209 24.11 -16.88 31.89
CA GLU A 209 23.44 -18.09 32.36
C GLU A 209 22.53 -17.79 33.55
N SER A 210 23.01 -17.04 34.54
CA SER A 210 22.28 -16.75 35.77
C SER A 210 21.17 -15.74 35.55
N GLU A 211 21.35 -14.81 34.60
CA GLU A 211 20.29 -13.89 34.16
C GLU A 211 19.19 -14.64 33.39
N LEU A 212 19.53 -15.49 32.41
CA LEU A 212 18.51 -16.19 31.61
C LEU A 212 17.74 -17.25 32.40
N PHE A 213 18.44 -18.11 33.14
CA PHE A 213 17.85 -19.30 33.76
C PHE A 213 17.64 -19.18 35.28
N GLY A 214 18.16 -18.12 35.91
CA GLY A 214 18.06 -17.92 37.35
C GLY A 214 18.99 -18.85 38.13
N TYR A 215 19.04 -18.64 39.44
CA TYR A 215 19.88 -19.43 40.35
C TYR A 215 19.20 -19.68 41.69
N GLU A 216 19.50 -20.81 42.30
CA GLU A 216 19.12 -21.10 43.69
C GLU A 216 20.13 -20.53 44.70
N LYS A 217 19.69 -20.44 45.96
CA LYS A 217 20.56 -20.02 47.07
C LYS A 217 21.83 -20.88 47.10
N GLY A 218 22.99 -20.23 47.14
CA GLY A 218 24.28 -20.91 47.27
C GLY A 218 24.81 -21.54 45.99
N ALA A 219 24.26 -21.20 44.82
CA ALA A 219 24.73 -21.73 43.53
C ALA A 219 26.18 -21.36 43.18
N PHE A 220 26.66 -20.19 43.62
CA PHE A 220 28.04 -19.73 43.42
C PHE A 220 28.44 -18.68 44.48
N THR A 221 29.74 -18.39 44.59
CA THR A 221 30.26 -17.37 45.51
C THR A 221 29.77 -15.97 45.12
N GLY A 222 29.00 -15.32 45.99
CA GLY A 222 28.36 -14.01 45.72
C GLY A 222 26.89 -14.10 45.27
N ALA A 223 26.31 -15.30 45.17
CA ALA A 223 24.88 -15.45 44.91
C ALA A 223 24.03 -14.88 46.06
N ASP A 224 22.92 -14.20 45.73
CA ASP A 224 21.98 -13.73 46.75
C ASP A 224 21.50 -14.93 47.59
N SER A 225 21.51 -14.72 48.91
CA SER A 225 20.95 -15.59 49.93
C SER A 225 19.52 -16.08 49.66
N ARG A 226 18.74 -15.40 48.81
CA ARG A 226 17.36 -15.75 48.45
C ARG A 226 17.22 -16.46 47.09
N GLY A 227 18.28 -16.53 46.29
CA GLY A 227 18.19 -16.94 44.89
C GLY A 227 17.43 -15.91 44.04
N ARG A 228 17.46 -16.07 42.70
CA ARG A 228 16.79 -15.15 41.76
C ARG A 228 16.15 -15.90 40.60
N PRO A 229 14.89 -15.60 40.24
CA PRO A 229 14.26 -16.19 39.06
C PRO A 229 14.90 -15.66 37.78
N GLY A 230 15.06 -16.55 36.79
CA GLY A 230 15.61 -16.19 35.48
C GLY A 230 14.64 -15.38 34.61
N LEU A 231 15.16 -14.77 33.55
CA LEU A 231 14.37 -14.02 32.56
C LEU A 231 13.33 -14.89 31.86
N PHE A 232 13.59 -16.19 31.66
CA PHE A 232 12.59 -17.11 31.12
C PHE A 232 11.41 -17.34 32.08
N GLU A 233 11.67 -17.40 33.39
CA GLU A 233 10.60 -17.51 34.38
C GLU A 233 9.78 -16.21 34.44
N GLN A 234 10.46 -15.05 34.35
CA GLN A 234 9.80 -13.74 34.31
C GLN A 234 8.95 -13.54 33.04
N ALA A 235 9.31 -14.20 31.93
CA ALA A 235 8.56 -14.17 30.68
C ALA A 235 7.37 -15.15 30.65
N HIS A 236 7.10 -15.89 31.73
CA HIS A 236 6.03 -16.90 31.79
C HIS A 236 4.66 -16.30 31.39
N THR A 237 3.91 -17.03 30.56
CA THR A 237 2.68 -16.63 29.84
C THR A 237 2.83 -15.51 28.81
N GLY A 238 4.03 -14.95 28.66
CA GLY A 238 4.35 -13.84 27.79
C GLY A 238 5.26 -14.24 26.64
N THR A 239 6.13 -13.30 26.26
CA THR A 239 7.07 -13.43 25.14
C THR A 239 8.47 -13.01 25.59
N ILE A 240 9.49 -13.75 25.16
CA ILE A 240 10.89 -13.35 25.32
C ILE A 240 11.50 -13.04 23.95
N PHE A 241 12.17 -11.89 23.86
CA PHE A 241 12.94 -11.46 22.70
C PHE A 241 14.43 -11.61 22.99
N LEU A 242 15.11 -12.46 22.21
CA LEU A 242 16.53 -12.74 22.31
C LEU A 242 17.26 -12.08 21.13
N ASP A 243 17.80 -10.89 21.36
CA ASP A 243 18.61 -10.18 20.36
C ASP A 243 20.07 -10.67 20.37
N GLU A 244 20.67 -10.64 19.19
CA GLU A 244 22.00 -11.20 18.90
C GLU A 244 22.20 -12.64 19.40
N ILE A 245 21.24 -13.54 19.07
CA ILE A 245 21.28 -14.95 19.49
C ILE A 245 22.53 -15.70 19.00
N GLY A 246 23.15 -15.26 17.90
CA GLY A 246 24.42 -15.80 17.38
C GLY A 246 25.61 -15.62 18.34
N GLU A 247 25.56 -14.64 19.25
CA GLU A 247 26.60 -14.38 20.24
C GLU A 247 26.46 -15.25 21.51
N MET A 248 25.42 -16.10 21.59
CA MET A 248 25.19 -16.96 22.74
C MET A 248 26.29 -18.04 22.87
N PRO A 249 26.95 -18.16 24.06
CA PRO A 249 27.95 -19.19 24.29
C PRO A 249 27.42 -20.61 24.01
N LEU A 250 28.26 -21.44 23.37
CA LEU A 250 27.90 -22.81 22.97
C LEU A 250 27.39 -23.67 24.15
N SER A 251 27.93 -23.47 25.35
CA SER A 251 27.50 -24.16 26.58
C SER A 251 26.04 -23.89 26.95
N LEU A 252 25.51 -22.71 26.61
CA LEU A 252 24.15 -22.30 26.94
C LEU A 252 23.13 -22.70 25.88
N GLN A 253 23.58 -22.92 24.65
CA GLN A 253 22.71 -23.33 23.55
C GLN A 253 21.97 -24.64 23.85
N GLY A 254 22.59 -25.58 24.56
CA GLY A 254 21.94 -26.81 25.01
C GLY A 254 20.82 -26.58 26.03
N LYS A 255 20.98 -25.60 26.93
CA LYS A 255 19.92 -25.23 27.89
C LYS A 255 18.77 -24.51 27.20
N LEU A 256 19.07 -23.61 26.27
CA LEU A 256 18.06 -22.95 25.45
C LEU A 256 17.26 -23.95 24.61
N LEU A 257 17.93 -24.96 24.04
CA LEU A 257 17.25 -26.03 23.31
C LEU A 257 16.22 -26.76 24.18
N ARG A 258 16.58 -27.12 25.42
CA ARG A 258 15.64 -27.74 26.37
C ARG A 258 14.44 -26.85 26.65
N VAL A 259 14.66 -25.55 26.85
CA VAL A 259 13.56 -24.58 27.01
C VAL A 259 12.61 -24.59 25.80
N LEU A 260 13.14 -24.61 24.59
CA LEU A 260 12.34 -24.59 23.36
C LEU A 260 11.64 -25.93 23.03
N GLN A 261 12.13 -27.04 23.57
CA GLN A 261 11.58 -28.38 23.33
C GLN A 261 10.62 -28.81 24.43
N GLU A 262 11.03 -28.69 25.69
CA GLU A 262 10.33 -29.21 26.86
C GLU A 262 9.49 -28.14 27.57
N PHE A 263 9.67 -26.85 27.22
CA PHE A 263 9.02 -25.72 27.90
C PHE A 263 9.30 -25.72 29.40
N GLU A 264 10.55 -26.01 29.74
CA GLU A 264 11.00 -26.24 31.10
C GLU A 264 12.34 -25.55 31.35
N VAL A 265 12.48 -24.93 32.54
CA VAL A 265 13.70 -24.25 32.99
C VAL A 265 14.21 -24.91 34.26
N THR A 266 15.53 -25.04 34.39
CA THR A 266 16.20 -25.45 35.63
C THR A 266 17.16 -24.35 36.05
N ARG A 267 16.99 -23.85 37.27
CA ARG A 267 17.88 -22.84 37.86
C ARG A 267 19.28 -23.40 38.07
N ILE A 268 20.30 -22.54 38.02
CA ILE A 268 21.68 -22.94 38.34
C ILE A 268 21.75 -23.43 39.80
N GLY A 269 22.39 -24.58 40.00
CA GLY A 269 22.51 -25.24 41.30
C GLY A 269 21.23 -25.93 41.80
N GLY A 270 20.10 -25.70 41.13
CA GLY A 270 18.81 -26.30 41.46
C GLY A 270 18.62 -27.67 40.82
N ARG A 271 17.81 -28.52 41.48
CA ARG A 271 17.35 -29.81 40.92
C ARG A 271 15.92 -29.78 40.43
N ARG A 272 15.19 -28.70 40.73
CA ARG A 272 13.77 -28.55 40.39
C ARG A 272 13.62 -27.99 38.99
N THR A 273 12.86 -28.71 38.17
CA THR A 273 12.42 -28.22 36.88
C THR A 273 11.14 -27.38 37.02
N ILE A 274 11.07 -26.29 36.28
CA ILE A 274 9.99 -25.30 36.32
C ILE A 274 9.36 -25.23 34.94
N LYS A 275 8.09 -25.62 34.83
CA LYS A 275 7.33 -25.50 33.57
C LYS A 275 7.06 -24.04 33.27
N ILE A 276 7.27 -23.66 32.02
CA ILE A 276 7.04 -22.30 31.53
C ILE A 276 6.20 -22.32 30.25
N ASP A 277 5.45 -21.25 29.98
CA ASP A 277 4.78 -21.04 28.72
C ASP A 277 5.28 -19.72 28.14
N VAL A 278 6.24 -19.77 27.22
CA VAL A 278 6.90 -18.58 26.69
C VAL A 278 6.96 -18.67 25.18
N ARG A 279 6.49 -17.62 24.51
CA ARG A 279 6.75 -17.43 23.07
C ARG A 279 8.16 -16.88 22.89
N VAL A 280 8.92 -17.45 21.97
CA VAL A 280 10.30 -16.99 21.69
C VAL A 280 10.36 -16.26 20.35
N ILE A 281 10.92 -15.06 20.38
CA ILE A 281 11.34 -14.31 19.20
C ILE A 281 12.85 -14.14 19.33
N SER A 282 13.63 -14.55 18.33
CA SER A 282 15.08 -14.35 18.31
C SER A 282 15.48 -13.44 17.16
N ALA A 283 16.64 -12.79 17.29
CA ALA A 283 17.19 -11.93 16.26
C ALA A 283 18.71 -12.11 16.16
N THR A 284 19.26 -11.96 14.96
CA THR A 284 20.71 -11.88 14.76
C THR A 284 21.06 -11.21 13.44
N ASN A 285 22.25 -10.63 13.37
CA ASN A 285 22.89 -10.20 12.13
C ASN A 285 23.86 -11.23 11.54
N GLN A 286 24.12 -12.34 12.23
CA GLN A 286 25.06 -13.37 11.78
C GLN A 286 24.35 -14.44 10.96
N ASP A 287 25.10 -15.05 10.04
CA ASP A 287 24.66 -16.24 9.33
C ASP A 287 24.79 -17.46 10.26
N LEU A 288 23.67 -17.85 10.88
CA LEU A 288 23.63 -19.00 11.77
C LEU A 288 24.00 -20.31 11.05
N GLU A 289 23.70 -20.46 9.77
CA GLU A 289 24.03 -21.67 9.01
C GLU A 289 25.56 -21.80 8.88
N SER A 290 26.23 -20.69 8.60
CA SER A 290 27.70 -20.62 8.61
C SER A 290 28.29 -20.90 10.00
N LEU A 291 27.68 -20.43 11.09
CA LEU A 291 28.13 -20.72 12.45
C LEU A 291 27.95 -22.20 12.82
N VAL A 292 26.90 -22.85 12.33
CA VAL A 292 26.69 -24.31 12.49
C VAL A 292 27.81 -25.08 11.80
N LYS A 293 28.15 -24.73 10.55
CA LYS A 293 29.26 -25.34 9.81
C LYS A 293 30.62 -25.15 10.50
N GLN A 294 30.79 -24.05 11.24
CA GLN A 294 31.99 -23.76 12.02
C GLN A 294 32.00 -24.40 13.43
N GLY A 295 30.94 -25.10 13.84
CA GLY A 295 30.81 -25.67 15.19
C GLY A 295 30.62 -24.64 16.30
N LYS A 296 30.31 -23.39 15.96
CA LYS A 296 30.05 -22.30 16.93
C LYS A 296 28.58 -22.21 17.34
N PHE A 297 27.69 -22.82 16.56
CA PHE A 297 26.27 -22.90 16.85
C PHE A 297 25.78 -24.34 16.66
N ARG A 298 24.88 -24.80 17.53
CA ARG A 298 24.36 -26.16 17.43
C ARG A 298 23.30 -26.26 16.34
N GLU A 299 23.39 -27.31 15.54
CA GLU A 299 22.46 -27.60 14.45
C GLU A 299 21.02 -27.83 14.96
N ASP A 300 20.85 -28.58 16.06
CA ASP A 300 19.55 -28.86 16.67
C ASP A 300 18.81 -27.60 17.14
N LEU A 301 19.55 -26.66 17.75
CA LEU A 301 19.02 -25.36 18.15
C LEU A 301 18.66 -24.50 16.94
N TYR A 302 19.51 -24.49 15.90
CA TYR A 302 19.24 -23.74 14.68
C TYR A 302 17.89 -24.11 14.08
N TYR A 303 17.61 -25.41 13.88
CA TYR A 303 16.32 -25.84 13.34
C TYR A 303 15.12 -25.50 14.24
N ARG A 304 15.32 -25.44 15.56
CA ARG A 304 14.25 -25.07 16.50
C ARG A 304 13.97 -23.57 16.55
N LEU A 305 14.98 -22.74 16.25
CA LEU A 305 14.83 -21.29 16.11
C LEU A 305 14.30 -20.90 14.72
N ASN A 306 14.78 -21.56 13.67
CA ASN A 306 14.48 -21.24 12.28
C ASN A 306 13.14 -21.82 11.78
N ILE A 307 12.09 -21.76 12.61
CA ILE A 307 10.75 -22.22 12.22
C ILE A 307 10.09 -21.20 11.29
N ILE A 308 10.16 -19.91 11.65
CA ILE A 308 9.67 -18.81 10.84
C ILE A 308 10.77 -17.76 10.70
N PRO A 309 11.60 -17.83 9.64
CA PRO A 309 12.57 -16.78 9.34
C PRO A 309 11.88 -15.55 8.74
N ILE A 310 12.26 -14.37 9.24
CA ILE A 310 11.88 -13.07 8.68
C ILE A 310 13.15 -12.28 8.36
N HIS A 311 13.41 -12.09 7.08
CA HIS A 311 14.52 -11.26 6.61
C HIS A 311 14.09 -9.80 6.53
N ILE A 312 14.75 -8.94 7.31
CA ILE A 312 14.51 -7.49 7.34
C ILE A 312 15.54 -6.82 6.43
N PRO A 313 15.10 -6.14 5.35
CA PRO A 313 16.01 -5.60 4.36
C PRO A 313 16.83 -4.43 4.93
N PRO A 314 18.11 -4.31 4.54
CA PRO A 314 18.91 -3.14 4.83
C PRO A 314 18.35 -1.91 4.10
N LEU A 315 18.68 -0.71 4.59
CA LEU A 315 18.07 0.54 4.14
C LEU A 315 18.33 0.82 2.64
N ARG A 316 19.48 0.39 2.13
CA ARG A 316 19.83 0.44 0.70
C ARG A 316 18.90 -0.35 -0.22
N GLU A 317 18.19 -1.35 0.30
CA GLU A 317 17.21 -2.18 -0.44
C GLU A 317 15.76 -1.69 -0.25
N ARG A 318 15.56 -0.58 0.48
CA ARG A 318 14.26 0.06 0.73
C ARG A 318 14.38 1.58 0.71
N GLN A 319 14.93 2.10 -0.39
CA GLN A 319 15.21 3.54 -0.53
C GLN A 319 13.96 4.42 -0.49
N GLU A 320 12.78 3.85 -0.74
CA GLU A 320 11.49 4.54 -0.62
C GLU A 320 11.18 4.93 0.83
N ASP A 321 11.76 4.23 1.82
CA ASP A 321 11.58 4.52 3.24
C ASP A 321 12.45 5.68 3.72
N ILE A 322 13.56 5.98 3.01
CA ILE A 322 14.59 6.94 3.45
C ILE A 322 13.99 8.33 3.69
N PRO A 323 13.24 8.96 2.77
CA PRO A 323 12.67 10.29 3.03
C PRO A 323 11.71 10.29 4.20
N LEU A 324 10.86 9.25 4.32
CA LEU A 324 9.84 9.18 5.37
C LEU A 324 10.50 9.02 6.75
N LEU A 325 11.48 8.13 6.86
CA LEU A 325 12.29 7.97 8.07
C LEU A 325 13.04 9.26 8.42
N ALA A 326 13.64 9.92 7.42
CA ALA A 326 14.38 11.15 7.63
C ALA A 326 13.49 12.26 8.21
N HIS A 327 12.31 12.48 7.63
CA HIS A 327 11.35 13.46 8.13
C HIS A 327 10.84 13.11 9.54
N TYR A 328 10.54 11.84 9.80
CA TYR A 328 10.10 11.41 11.13
C TYR A 328 11.16 11.67 12.21
N PHE A 329 12.42 11.31 11.97
CA PHE A 329 13.48 11.57 12.94
C PHE A 329 13.73 13.06 13.10
N LEU A 330 13.70 13.82 12.00
CA LEU A 330 13.81 15.27 12.04
C LEU A 330 12.72 15.91 12.89
N GLU A 331 11.45 15.54 12.68
CA GLU A 331 10.32 16.05 13.44
C GLU A 331 10.45 15.72 14.93
N ARG A 332 10.80 14.48 15.25
CA ARG A 332 11.01 14.03 16.64
C ARG A 332 12.12 14.81 17.34
N VAL A 333 13.24 15.06 16.65
CA VAL A 333 14.38 15.80 17.20
C VAL A 333 14.05 17.30 17.31
N ASN A 334 13.38 17.87 16.30
CA ASN A 334 12.87 19.24 16.34
C ASN A 334 11.94 19.47 17.54
N GLN A 335 10.99 18.55 17.78
CA GLN A 335 10.10 18.63 18.94
C GLN A 335 10.87 18.52 20.27
N LYS A 336 11.84 17.59 20.35
CA LYS A 336 12.69 17.39 21.55
C LYS A 336 13.48 18.65 21.91
N TYR A 337 14.05 19.34 20.92
CA TYR A 337 14.93 20.49 21.13
C TYR A 337 14.25 21.85 20.87
N ARG A 338 12.96 21.86 20.51
CA ARG A 338 12.17 23.04 20.13
C ARG A 338 12.83 23.84 19.00
N LEU A 339 13.30 23.12 17.98
CA LEU A 339 13.90 23.67 16.77
C LEU A 339 12.95 23.50 15.57
N HIS A 340 13.24 24.21 14.48
CA HIS A 340 12.45 24.17 13.24
C HIS A 340 13.33 23.90 12.02
N LYS A 341 14.18 22.87 12.10
CA LYS A 341 15.05 22.48 10.98
C LYS A 341 14.26 21.76 9.88
N GLN A 342 14.66 21.94 8.63
CA GLN A 342 14.09 21.28 7.44
C GLN A 342 15.20 20.75 6.53
N PHE A 343 14.97 19.60 5.88
CA PHE A 343 15.87 19.13 4.82
C PHE A 343 15.52 19.80 3.49
N THR A 344 16.53 20.11 2.70
CA THR A 344 16.35 20.48 1.30
C THR A 344 16.30 19.25 0.40
N ASP A 345 15.77 19.40 -0.82
CA ASP A 345 15.62 18.29 -1.77
C ASP A 345 16.95 17.63 -2.15
N ASP A 346 18.03 18.41 -2.28
CA ASP A 346 19.38 17.90 -2.55
C ASP A 346 19.91 17.05 -1.38
N ALA A 347 19.62 17.43 -0.14
CA ALA A 347 19.99 16.65 1.04
C ALA A 347 19.26 15.29 1.05
N LEU A 348 17.95 15.28 0.77
CA LEU A 348 17.17 14.05 0.69
C LEU A 348 17.63 13.15 -0.46
N LEU A 349 18.01 13.73 -1.61
CA LEU A 349 18.53 12.99 -2.75
C LEU A 349 19.91 12.37 -2.43
N ALA A 350 20.79 13.10 -1.75
CA ALA A 350 22.07 12.58 -1.28
C ALA A 350 21.89 11.48 -0.21
N MET A 351 20.89 11.60 0.67
CA MET A 351 20.55 10.54 1.62
C MET A 351 20.06 9.28 0.93
N LYS A 352 19.30 9.38 -0.18
CA LYS A 352 18.86 8.21 -0.95
C LYS A 352 20.00 7.46 -1.63
N SER A 353 21.05 8.17 -2.08
CA SER A 353 22.19 7.56 -2.77
C SER A 353 23.22 6.95 -1.82
N TYR A 354 23.15 7.24 -0.53
CA TYR A 354 24.06 6.67 0.46
C TYR A 354 23.70 5.22 0.81
N ALA A 355 24.72 4.39 1.05
CA ALA A 355 24.54 2.96 1.28
C ALA A 355 24.00 2.62 2.70
N TRP A 356 24.13 3.54 3.66
CA TRP A 356 23.70 3.37 5.05
C TRP A 356 24.21 2.07 5.71
N PRO A 357 25.53 1.90 5.88
CA PRO A 357 26.10 0.69 6.50
C PRO A 357 25.59 0.43 7.93
N GLY A 358 25.22 1.46 8.68
CA GLY A 358 24.58 1.34 10.01
C GLY A 358 23.05 1.45 9.97
N ASN A 359 22.44 1.40 8.78
CA ASN A 359 21.00 1.38 8.53
C ASN A 359 20.26 2.51 9.28
N VAL A 360 19.10 2.20 9.87
CA VAL A 360 18.23 3.19 10.53
C VAL A 360 18.90 3.78 11.77
N ARG A 361 19.75 3.02 12.46
CA ARG A 361 20.49 3.52 13.64
C ARG A 361 21.49 4.61 13.26
N GLU A 362 22.22 4.42 12.16
CA GLU A 362 23.12 5.46 11.63
C GLU A 362 22.34 6.69 11.18
N MET A 363 21.23 6.51 10.46
CA MET A 363 20.36 7.61 10.04
C MET A 363 19.86 8.43 11.22
N GLN A 364 19.33 7.79 12.26
CA GLN A 364 18.85 8.47 13.45
C GLN A 364 19.96 9.31 14.10
N ASN A 365 21.15 8.72 14.29
CA ASN A 365 22.29 9.40 14.90
C ASN A 365 22.78 10.58 14.04
N LEU A 366 22.82 10.40 12.71
CA LEU A 366 23.22 11.47 11.80
C LEU A 366 22.24 12.64 11.86
N ILE A 367 20.94 12.37 11.81
CA ILE A 367 19.90 13.41 11.83
C ILE A 367 19.92 14.16 13.16
N GLU A 368 20.03 13.46 14.29
CA GLU A 368 20.15 14.11 15.61
C GLU A 368 21.38 15.03 15.65
N ARG A 369 22.53 14.57 15.15
CA ARG A 369 23.73 15.39 15.04
C ARG A 369 23.51 16.63 14.18
N LEU A 370 22.97 16.47 12.98
CA LEU A 370 22.75 17.58 12.04
C LEU A 370 21.84 18.65 12.61
N VAL A 371 20.74 18.26 13.25
CA VAL A 371 19.79 19.22 13.85
C VAL A 371 20.46 20.06 14.94
N ILE A 372 21.37 19.48 15.72
CA ILE A 372 22.09 20.17 16.80
C ILE A 372 23.24 21.01 16.27
N THR A 373 23.98 20.54 15.27
CA THR A 373 25.22 21.20 14.80
C THR A 373 25.00 22.23 13.71
N THR A 374 23.89 22.15 12.95
CA THR A 374 23.62 23.09 11.86
C THR A 374 23.01 24.37 12.40
N GLU A 375 23.72 25.49 12.22
CA GLU A 375 23.27 26.82 12.66
C GLU A 375 22.03 27.29 11.87
N THR A 376 21.98 27.02 10.57
CA THR A 376 20.85 27.41 9.69
C THR A 376 19.65 26.49 9.83
N ASP A 377 18.46 26.96 9.49
CA ASP A 377 17.24 26.13 9.55
C ASP A 377 17.12 25.11 8.41
N HIS A 378 17.95 25.25 7.37
CA HIS A 378 17.92 24.38 6.21
C HIS A 378 19.15 23.48 6.18
N ILE A 379 18.93 22.18 6.36
CA ILE A 379 19.96 21.15 6.27
C ILE A 379 20.10 20.74 4.79
N THR A 380 21.12 21.29 4.14
CA THR A 380 21.52 21.00 2.76
C THR A 380 22.46 19.79 2.62
N ALA A 381 22.69 19.32 1.39
CA ALA A 381 23.62 18.23 1.12
C ALA A 381 25.05 18.50 1.64
N LEU A 382 25.49 19.76 1.68
CA LEU A 382 26.82 20.14 2.18
C LEU A 382 27.05 19.80 3.66
N HIS A 383 25.98 19.69 4.45
CA HIS A 383 26.09 19.28 5.85
C HIS A 383 26.24 17.76 6.02
N LEU A 384 25.95 16.97 4.98
CA LEU A 384 26.04 15.52 5.04
C LEU A 384 27.51 15.08 4.94
N PRO A 385 27.99 14.20 5.82
CA PRO A 385 29.40 13.77 5.84
C PRO A 385 29.80 12.95 4.61
N PHE A 386 28.83 12.50 3.80
CA PHE A 386 29.02 11.67 2.62
C PHE A 386 28.63 12.36 1.30
N SER A 387 28.26 13.65 1.32
CA SER A 387 28.00 14.40 0.09
C SER A 387 29.26 14.63 -0.76
N HIS A 388 30.43 14.55 -0.13
CA HIS A 388 31.73 14.62 -0.81
C HIS A 388 32.21 13.29 -1.41
N SER A 389 31.63 12.14 -0.99
CA SER A 389 32.16 10.82 -1.34
C SER A 389 31.50 10.16 -2.56
N THR A 390 30.37 10.68 -3.07
CA THR A 390 29.57 9.97 -4.08
C THR A 390 29.70 10.47 -5.53
N SER A 391 30.61 11.40 -5.85
CA SER A 391 30.76 11.88 -7.23
C SER A 391 32.19 11.97 -7.78
N LEU A 392 33.23 11.85 -6.96
CA LEU A 392 34.62 12.00 -7.44
C LEU A 392 35.47 10.73 -7.38
N GLU A 393 35.23 9.80 -6.44
CA GLU A 393 36.22 8.73 -6.18
C GLU A 393 36.00 7.43 -6.97
N MET A 394 34.79 7.10 -7.44
CA MET A 394 34.53 5.79 -8.09
C MET A 394 34.64 5.77 -9.62
N LYS A 395 35.05 6.87 -10.28
CA LYS A 395 35.34 6.90 -11.74
C LYS A 395 36.78 7.34 -12.09
N GLN A 396 37.64 7.57 -11.10
CA GLN A 396 38.95 8.19 -11.31
C GLN A 396 40.15 7.31 -10.95
N ALA A 397 39.96 6.03 -10.61
CA ALA A 397 41.04 5.14 -10.18
C ALA A 397 42.03 4.69 -11.29
N SER A 398 42.07 5.33 -12.46
CA SER A 398 43.05 4.98 -13.50
C SER A 398 43.38 6.08 -14.52
N LYS A 399 43.03 7.35 -14.25
CA LYS A 399 43.24 8.44 -15.21
C LYS A 399 44.27 9.42 -14.67
N THR A 400 45.28 9.74 -15.48
CA THR A 400 46.26 10.76 -15.09
C THR A 400 45.59 12.14 -15.03
N LEU A 401 46.15 13.09 -14.27
CA LEU A 401 45.67 14.49 -14.24
C LEU A 401 45.52 15.06 -15.67
N LYS A 402 46.42 14.65 -16.57
CA LYS A 402 46.40 15.02 -17.98
C LYS A 402 45.15 14.52 -18.71
N ASP A 403 44.68 13.32 -18.40
CA ASP A 403 43.48 12.73 -18.99
C ASP A 403 42.19 13.35 -18.41
N MET A 404 42.21 13.72 -17.13
CA MET A 404 41.08 14.39 -16.48
C MET A 404 40.86 15.79 -17.05
N VAL A 405 41.92 16.59 -17.16
CA VAL A 405 41.87 17.92 -17.80
C VAL A 405 41.39 17.80 -19.24
N ARG A 406 41.87 16.80 -19.98
CA ARG A 406 41.48 16.55 -21.37
C ARG A 406 40.01 16.18 -21.53
N ASN A 407 39.46 15.37 -20.62
CA ASN A 407 38.04 14.98 -20.65
C ASN A 407 37.12 16.14 -20.28
N LEU A 408 37.48 16.90 -19.24
CA LEU A 408 36.74 18.09 -18.84
C LEU A 408 36.75 19.15 -19.97
N GLU A 409 37.91 19.34 -20.60
CA GLU A 409 38.05 20.24 -21.74
C GLU A 409 37.19 19.78 -22.94
N ARG A 410 37.14 18.48 -23.22
CA ARG A 410 36.27 17.89 -24.25
C ARG A 410 34.79 18.20 -23.98
N GLU A 411 34.35 17.99 -22.75
CA GLU A 411 32.95 18.17 -22.34
C GLU A 411 32.51 19.63 -22.42
N LEU A 412 33.33 20.55 -21.89
CA LEU A 412 33.04 21.99 -21.94
C LEU A 412 32.99 22.52 -23.38
N ILE A 413 33.89 22.04 -24.25
CA ILE A 413 33.90 22.42 -25.67
C ILE A 413 32.66 21.90 -26.40
N LEU A 414 32.28 20.63 -26.18
CA LEU A 414 31.07 20.04 -26.78
C LEU A 414 29.80 20.76 -26.33
N LYS A 415 29.69 21.06 -25.03
CA LYS A 415 28.56 21.81 -24.49
C LYS A 415 28.47 23.19 -25.12
N ALA A 416 29.56 23.94 -25.15
CA ALA A 416 29.59 25.28 -25.75
C ALA A 416 29.28 25.27 -27.26
N ILE A 417 29.73 24.26 -28.01
CA ILE A 417 29.42 24.14 -29.45
C ILE A 417 27.95 23.79 -29.68
N SER A 418 27.40 22.87 -28.87
CA SER A 418 25.99 22.48 -28.96
C SER A 418 25.04 23.65 -28.68
N GLU A 419 25.41 24.52 -27.74
CA GLU A 419 24.58 25.62 -27.27
C GLU A 419 24.71 26.87 -28.15
N TYR A 420 25.93 27.19 -28.62
CA TYR A 420 26.21 28.44 -29.33
C TYR A 420 26.40 28.32 -30.84
N LYS A 421 26.27 27.10 -31.41
CA LYS A 421 26.23 26.69 -32.84
C LYS A 421 27.36 27.18 -33.77
N THR A 422 28.22 28.08 -33.31
CA THR A 422 29.33 28.67 -34.05
C THR A 422 30.58 28.68 -33.19
N THR A 423 31.72 28.32 -33.77
CA THR A 423 33.00 28.24 -33.06
C THR A 423 33.46 29.59 -32.52
N ARG A 424 33.05 30.70 -33.15
CA ARG A 424 33.37 32.06 -32.69
C ARG A 424 32.65 32.43 -31.39
N LYS A 425 31.35 32.12 -31.26
CA LYS A 425 30.58 32.37 -30.03
C LYS A 425 30.98 31.42 -28.91
N ALA A 426 31.19 30.14 -29.23
CA ALA A 426 31.66 29.15 -28.27
C ALA A 426 33.03 29.54 -27.68
N ALA A 427 33.97 30.03 -28.50
CA ALA A 427 35.29 30.47 -28.03
C ALA A 427 35.21 31.68 -27.09
N GLN A 428 34.31 32.64 -27.39
CA GLN A 428 34.10 33.83 -26.57
C GLN A 428 33.56 33.49 -25.18
N VAL A 429 32.58 32.57 -25.08
CA VAL A 429 32.01 32.12 -23.80
C VAL A 429 33.03 31.31 -22.99
N LEU A 430 33.87 30.53 -23.67
CA LEU A 430 34.95 29.76 -23.06
C LEU A 430 36.19 30.61 -22.73
N GLY A 431 36.20 31.91 -23.04
CA GLY A 431 37.30 32.82 -22.73
C GLY A 431 38.60 32.57 -23.51
N ILE A 432 38.52 31.93 -24.68
CA ILE A 432 39.69 31.63 -25.53
C ILE A 432 39.54 32.19 -26.94
N SER A 433 40.65 32.31 -27.67
CA SER A 433 40.60 32.71 -29.08
C SER A 433 39.96 31.63 -29.96
N GLN A 434 39.29 32.03 -31.04
CA GLN A 434 38.69 31.09 -31.99
C GLN A 434 39.72 30.09 -32.54
N SER A 435 40.94 30.54 -32.81
CA SER A 435 42.03 29.68 -33.28
C SER A 435 42.50 28.67 -32.23
N ALA A 436 42.49 29.04 -30.94
CA ALA A 436 42.80 28.12 -29.84
C ALA A 436 41.71 27.07 -29.66
N LEU A 437 40.44 27.44 -29.79
CA LEU A 437 39.32 26.49 -29.73
C LEU A 437 39.41 25.45 -30.86
N VAL A 438 39.62 25.89 -32.11
CA VAL A 438 39.73 24.97 -33.26
C VAL A 438 40.91 24.00 -33.11
N LYS A 439 42.07 24.48 -32.63
CA LYS A 439 43.23 23.59 -32.34
C LYS A 439 42.92 22.57 -31.24
N LYS A 440 42.19 22.97 -30.20
CA LYS A 440 41.77 22.06 -29.11
C LYS A 440 40.76 21.03 -29.60
N MET A 441 39.79 21.42 -30.43
CA MET A 441 38.83 20.50 -31.06
C MET A 441 39.54 19.43 -31.90
N GLN A 442 40.47 19.84 -32.78
CA GLN A 442 41.26 18.90 -33.60
C GLN A 442 42.07 17.93 -32.74
N ARG A 443 42.71 18.42 -31.68
CA ARG A 443 43.50 17.58 -30.74
C ARG A 443 42.63 16.61 -29.92
N LEU A 444 41.35 16.90 -29.79
CA LEU A 444 40.37 16.11 -29.08
C LEU A 444 39.54 15.22 -30.02
N GLY A 445 39.62 15.39 -31.35
CA GLY A 445 38.81 14.64 -32.31
C GLY A 445 37.32 14.94 -32.18
N ILE A 446 36.98 16.24 -32.06
CA ILE A 446 35.62 16.79 -32.08
C ILE A 446 35.40 17.58 -33.37
#